data_AF-A0A3D2WVV3-F1
#
_entry.id   AF-A0A3D2WVV3-F1
#
_cell.length_a   1.000
_cell.length_b   1.000
_cell.length_c   1.000
_cell.angle_alpha   90.00
_cell.angle_beta   90.00
_cell.angle_gamma   90.00
#
_symmetry.space_group_name_H-M   'P 1'
#
loop_
_entity.id
_entity.type
_entity.pdbx_description
1 polymer ?
#
loop_
_entity_poly.entity_id
_entity_poly.type
_entity_poly.pdbx_seq_one_letter_code
_entity_poly.pdbx_strand_id
1 'polypeptide(L)'
;MIRSFNPDQTVLFPELFSDHDLPSITTLPEYDNALKNFVKLSDFGAFLEINFIGIDKSYSISPHEIQIPRRYLAVKTETGSPVLHLFPINIRNQINRLKYDVRSFFNKTNSIKTSFGYFLFRQYFHLWDRHKQQCMSNIGDYLNLEIGATVYQNYFIQIWSEGSRWLKDHLKRKYRHLLPPNDLNLIEKKRAQLQKTSVTLAQLDRDDPEYFFHSLVLKTAHIPTRLSDYIDGIAIHSTFKTIYLEHLKGVDIETIEDITRLLESFSKQ
;
A
#
# COMPACT_ATOMS: atom_id res chain seq x y z
N MET A 1 -22.66 12.18 -7.96
CA MET A 1 -22.23 12.88 -9.19
C MET A 1 -21.32 11.94 -9.97
N ILE A 2 -21.69 11.63 -11.20
CA ILE A 2 -20.90 10.79 -12.10
C ILE A 2 -19.87 11.71 -12.76
N ARG A 3 -18.57 11.49 -12.50
CA ARG A 3 -17.49 12.22 -13.16
C ARG A 3 -17.42 11.75 -14.61
N SER A 4 -17.73 12.65 -15.54
CA SER A 4 -17.56 12.42 -16.97
C SER A 4 -16.12 12.78 -17.33
N PHE A 5 -15.29 11.79 -17.63
CA PHE A 5 -13.95 12.01 -18.16
C PHE A 5 -14.01 12.22 -19.67
N ASN A 6 -13.35 13.25 -20.17
CA ASN A 6 -13.20 13.48 -21.60
C ASN A 6 -12.32 12.36 -22.21
N PRO A 7 -12.84 11.53 -23.14
CA PRO A 7 -12.11 10.38 -23.67
C PRO A 7 -10.91 10.75 -24.55
N ASP A 8 -10.76 12.01 -24.96
CA ASP A 8 -9.67 12.48 -25.82
C ASP A 8 -8.41 12.93 -25.06
N GLN A 9 -8.41 12.86 -23.73
CA GLN A 9 -7.24 13.13 -22.91
C GLN A 9 -6.73 11.85 -22.26
N THR A 10 -5.55 11.38 -22.68
CA THR A 10 -4.75 10.44 -21.89
C THR A 10 -4.35 11.11 -20.58
N VAL A 11 -5.18 10.94 -19.55
CA VAL A 11 -4.93 11.46 -18.21
C VAL A 11 -3.81 10.63 -17.58
N LEU A 12 -2.56 11.06 -17.74
CA LEU A 12 -1.44 10.40 -17.08
C LEU A 12 -1.44 10.67 -15.56
N PHE A 13 -2.11 11.72 -15.05
CA PHE A 13 -2.13 12.04 -13.61
C PHE A 13 -3.43 12.73 -13.15
N PRO A 14 -4.47 11.98 -12.74
CA PRO A 14 -5.76 12.55 -12.30
C PRO A 14 -5.76 13.10 -10.86
N GLU A 15 -4.73 12.85 -10.06
CA GLU A 15 -4.71 13.19 -8.63
C GLU A 15 -4.07 14.55 -8.32
N LEU A 16 -3.48 15.21 -9.32
CA LEU A 16 -2.87 16.52 -9.08
C LEU A 16 -3.91 17.64 -8.94
N PHE A 17 -5.15 17.50 -9.44
CA PHE A 17 -6.10 18.61 -9.45
C PHE A 17 -7.56 18.18 -9.34
N SER A 18 -8.29 18.88 -8.49
CA SER A 18 -9.72 19.14 -8.67
C SER A 18 -9.89 20.02 -9.91
N ASP A 19 -10.59 19.50 -10.92
CA ASP A 19 -11.00 20.13 -12.18
C ASP A 19 -10.97 21.67 -12.19
N HIS A 20 -9.89 22.29 -12.69
CA HIS A 20 -9.85 23.70 -13.09
C HIS A 20 -9.15 23.84 -14.45
N ASP A 21 -9.72 24.68 -15.32
CA ASP A 21 -9.24 24.98 -16.66
C ASP A 21 -7.82 25.59 -16.61
N LEU A 22 -6.80 24.74 -16.69
CA LEU A 22 -5.43 25.19 -16.89
C LEU A 22 -5.33 25.78 -18.30
N PRO A 23 -4.95 27.07 -18.46
CA PRO A 23 -4.87 27.66 -19.78
C PRO A 23 -3.78 26.93 -20.57
N SER A 24 -4.16 26.29 -21.67
CA SER A 24 -3.24 25.50 -22.50
C SER A 24 -2.08 26.35 -23.02
N ILE A 25 -0.94 25.72 -23.28
CA ILE A 25 0.14 26.33 -24.04
C ILE A 25 -0.34 26.43 -25.49
N THR A 26 -0.40 27.65 -26.04
CA THR A 26 -0.98 27.88 -27.37
C THR A 26 0.06 28.34 -28.38
N THR A 27 1.29 28.64 -27.94
CA THR A 27 2.36 29.13 -28.80
C THR A 27 3.68 28.39 -28.56
N LEU A 28 4.51 28.30 -29.61
CA LEU A 28 5.85 27.70 -29.52
C LEU A 28 6.77 28.42 -28.51
N PRO A 29 6.81 29.77 -28.42
CA PRO A 29 7.63 30.46 -27.43
C PRO A 29 7.22 30.15 -25.98
N GLU A 30 5.92 30.02 -25.70
CA GLU A 30 5.42 29.60 -24.38
C GLU A 30 5.86 28.17 -24.04
N TYR A 31 5.82 27.27 -25.03
CA TYR A 31 6.29 25.90 -24.87
C TYR A 31 7.78 25.85 -24.56
N ASP A 32 8.60 26.54 -25.36
CA ASP A 32 10.06 26.59 -25.16
C ASP A 32 10.43 27.19 -23.81
N ASN A 33 9.70 28.21 -23.35
CA ASN A 33 9.91 28.79 -22.02
C ASN A 33 9.53 27.80 -20.90
N ALA A 34 8.36 27.17 -21.00
CA ALA A 34 7.93 26.16 -20.04
C ALA A 34 8.92 24.99 -19.96
N LEU A 35 9.46 24.55 -21.10
CA LEU A 35 10.44 23.46 -21.15
C LEU A 35 11.79 23.88 -20.55
N LYS A 36 12.27 25.11 -20.82
CA LYS A 36 13.45 25.66 -20.14
C LYS A 36 13.26 25.70 -18.63
N ASN A 37 12.12 26.19 -18.15
CA ASN A 37 11.80 26.23 -16.73
C ASN A 37 11.68 24.84 -16.12
N PHE A 38 11.16 23.85 -16.87
CA PHE A 38 11.12 22.47 -16.44
C PHE A 38 12.53 21.90 -16.24
N VAL A 39 13.44 22.16 -17.19
CA VAL A 39 14.85 21.77 -17.06
C VAL A 39 15.47 22.41 -15.83
N LYS A 40 15.32 23.74 -15.67
CA LYS A 40 15.81 24.45 -14.48
C LYS A 40 15.24 23.85 -13.19
N LEU A 41 13.94 23.60 -13.12
CA LEU A 41 13.29 22.97 -11.97
C LEU A 41 13.92 21.61 -11.63
N SER A 42 14.24 20.80 -12.65
CA SER A 42 14.90 19.50 -12.48
C SER A 42 16.36 19.60 -12.02
N ASP A 43 17.02 20.72 -12.28
CA ASP A 43 18.36 21.00 -11.74
C ASP A 43 18.30 21.30 -10.23
N PHE A 44 17.23 21.94 -9.77
CA PHE A 44 17.03 22.21 -8.35
C PHE A 44 16.56 21.01 -7.54
N GLY A 45 15.77 20.11 -8.13
CA GLY A 45 15.18 19.00 -7.38
C GLY A 45 14.17 18.19 -8.15
N ALA A 46 13.40 17.39 -7.42
CA ALA A 46 12.34 16.59 -8.00
C ALA A 46 11.18 16.39 -7.02
N PHE A 47 9.99 16.19 -7.58
CA PHE A 47 8.83 15.81 -6.80
C PHE A 47 8.88 14.34 -6.43
N LEU A 48 8.63 14.06 -5.16
CA LEU A 48 8.66 12.74 -4.55
C LEU A 48 7.37 12.47 -3.79
N GLU A 49 6.74 11.35 -4.14
CA GLU A 49 5.71 10.71 -3.35
C GLU A 49 6.31 9.50 -2.62
N ILE A 50 6.07 9.40 -1.31
CA ILE A 50 6.59 8.31 -0.47
C ILE A 50 5.50 7.28 -0.26
N ASN A 51 5.74 6.07 -0.76
CA ASN A 51 4.81 4.96 -0.65
C ASN A 51 5.41 3.84 0.19
N PHE A 52 4.63 3.30 1.12
CA PHE A 52 5.01 2.18 1.96
C PHE A 52 4.27 0.93 1.51
N ILE A 53 4.99 -0.14 1.19
CA ILE A 53 4.44 -1.42 0.77
C ILE A 53 4.83 -2.49 1.79
N GLY A 54 3.96 -3.48 1.95
CA GLY A 54 4.28 -4.71 2.70
C GLY A 54 4.15 -4.62 4.21
N ILE A 55 3.95 -3.42 4.77
CA ILE A 55 3.85 -3.21 6.22
C ILE A 55 2.51 -3.70 6.79
N ASP A 56 1.39 -3.20 6.26
CA ASP A 56 0.08 -3.51 6.83
C ASP A 56 -0.44 -4.82 6.25
N LYS A 57 -0.37 -5.88 7.05
CA LYS A 57 -0.87 -7.22 6.70
C LYS A 57 -2.08 -7.57 7.54
N SER A 58 -3.22 -7.68 6.87
CA SER A 58 -4.49 -8.09 7.46
C SER A 58 -5.36 -8.75 6.41
N TYR A 59 -6.39 -9.46 6.86
CA TYR A 59 -7.40 -10.00 5.98
C TYR A 59 -8.79 -9.91 6.63
N SER A 60 -9.82 -9.80 5.79
CA SER A 60 -11.21 -9.86 6.22
C SER A 60 -11.82 -11.20 5.87
N ILE A 61 -12.82 -11.59 6.65
CA ILE A 61 -13.61 -12.80 6.40
C ILE A 61 -15.07 -12.41 6.35
N SER A 62 -15.72 -12.64 5.22
CA SER A 62 -17.16 -12.46 5.08
C SER A 62 -17.78 -13.70 4.43
N PRO A 63 -19.03 -14.08 4.79
CA PRO A 63 -19.68 -15.24 4.20
C PRO A 63 -19.96 -15.02 2.70
N HIS A 64 -20.09 -13.76 2.29
CA HIS A 64 -20.34 -13.36 0.91
C HIS A 64 -19.08 -13.45 0.05
N GLU A 65 -17.92 -13.01 0.54
CA GLU A 65 -16.65 -13.15 -0.18
C GLU A 65 -16.22 -14.61 -0.32
N ILE A 66 -16.45 -15.42 0.71
CA ILE A 66 -16.17 -16.86 0.70
C ILE A 66 -17.32 -17.64 0.06
N GLN A 67 -18.39 -16.98 -0.40
CA GLN A 67 -19.52 -17.59 -1.11
C GLN A 67 -20.04 -18.89 -0.47
N ILE A 68 -20.11 -18.94 0.86
CA ILE A 68 -20.40 -20.17 1.61
C ILE A 68 -21.79 -20.68 1.22
N PRO A 69 -21.93 -21.93 0.73
CA PRO A 69 -23.24 -22.49 0.40
C PRO A 69 -24.23 -22.44 1.57
N ARG A 70 -25.48 -22.03 1.28
CA ARG A 70 -26.57 -21.93 2.28
C ARG A 70 -26.79 -23.21 3.08
N ARG A 71 -26.48 -24.38 2.50
CA ARG A 71 -26.58 -25.66 3.20
C ARG A 71 -25.69 -25.73 4.44
N TYR A 72 -24.54 -25.05 4.43
CA TYR A 72 -23.56 -25.03 5.52
C TYR A 72 -23.82 -23.96 6.58
N LEU A 73 -24.45 -22.85 6.22
CA LEU A 73 -24.65 -21.68 7.09
C LEU A 73 -25.65 -21.95 8.24
N ALA A 74 -25.31 -21.48 9.45
CA ALA A 74 -26.23 -21.44 10.58
C ALA A 74 -27.38 -20.43 10.35
N VAL A 75 -28.51 -20.59 11.05
CA VAL A 75 -29.73 -19.77 10.83
C VAL A 75 -29.59 -18.32 11.34
N LYS A 76 -28.67 -18.06 12.27
CA LYS A 76 -28.37 -16.73 12.81
C LYS A 76 -26.92 -16.36 12.46
N THR A 77 -26.71 -15.62 11.38
CA THR A 77 -25.39 -15.12 10.97
C THR A 77 -25.46 -13.64 10.67
N GLU A 78 -25.81 -12.83 11.67
CA GLU A 78 -25.69 -11.38 11.61
C GLU A 78 -24.48 -10.93 12.44
N THR A 79 -23.32 -11.46 12.10
CA THR A 79 -22.05 -10.99 12.66
C THR A 79 -21.27 -10.29 11.57
N GLY A 80 -20.85 -9.06 11.86
CA GLY A 80 -19.99 -8.27 10.97
C GLY A 80 -18.74 -9.04 10.59
N SER A 81 -18.20 -8.74 9.40
CA SER A 81 -16.98 -9.34 8.89
C SER A 81 -15.78 -8.80 9.66
N PRO A 82 -15.05 -9.62 10.44
CA PRO A 82 -13.91 -9.15 11.20
C PRO A 82 -12.75 -8.82 10.25
N VAL A 83 -11.96 -7.84 10.64
CA VAL A 83 -10.64 -7.59 10.05
C VAL A 83 -9.59 -8.11 11.02
N LEU A 84 -8.86 -9.13 10.60
CA LEU A 84 -7.84 -9.80 11.39
C LEU A 84 -6.48 -9.26 10.97
N HIS A 85 -5.78 -8.62 11.91
CA HIS A 85 -4.48 -8.00 11.67
C HIS A 85 -3.36 -8.92 12.15
N LEU A 86 -2.33 -9.11 11.30
CA LEU A 86 -1.17 -9.95 11.64
C LEU A 86 -0.55 -9.53 12.98
N PHE A 87 -0.31 -8.24 13.16
CA PHE A 87 0.29 -7.73 14.38
C PHE A 87 -0.74 -7.14 15.34
N PRO A 88 -0.53 -7.30 16.66
CA PRO A 88 -1.26 -6.58 17.68
C PRO A 88 -1.05 -5.06 17.55
N ILE A 89 -1.94 -4.28 18.18
CA ILE A 89 -1.99 -2.81 18.03
C ILE A 89 -0.68 -2.12 18.42
N ASN A 90 0.02 -2.59 19.44
CA ASN A 90 1.29 -2.04 19.91
C ASN A 90 2.40 -2.15 18.85
N ILE A 91 2.52 -3.31 18.20
CA ILE A 91 3.53 -3.52 17.14
C ILE A 91 3.16 -2.71 15.91
N ARG A 92 1.88 -2.67 15.51
CA ARG A 92 1.43 -1.82 14.40
C ARG A 92 1.73 -0.35 14.66
N ASN A 93 1.51 0.13 15.87
CA ASN A 93 1.84 1.50 16.26
C ASN A 93 3.35 1.76 16.18
N GLN A 94 4.17 0.80 16.60
CA GLN A 94 5.63 0.93 16.51
C GLN A 94 6.11 0.96 15.05
N ILE A 95 5.58 0.10 14.18
CA ILE A 95 5.91 0.15 12.75
C ILE A 95 5.39 1.45 12.11
N ASN A 96 4.22 1.95 12.51
CA ASN A 96 3.72 3.24 12.05
C ASN A 96 4.59 4.41 12.50
N ARG A 97 5.20 4.37 13.71
CA ARG A 97 6.22 5.34 14.13
C ARG A 97 7.42 5.35 13.19
N LEU A 98 7.89 4.18 12.77
CA LEU A 98 8.98 4.07 11.80
C LEU A 98 8.59 4.69 10.43
N LYS A 99 7.31 4.63 10.02
CA LYS A 99 6.84 5.39 8.84
C LYS A 99 6.96 6.91 9.03
N TYR A 100 6.70 7.42 10.25
CA TYR A 100 6.91 8.83 10.55
C TYR A 100 8.40 9.21 10.54
N ASP A 101 9.29 8.34 11.00
CA ASP A 101 10.75 8.55 10.95
C ASP A 101 11.29 8.61 9.52
N VAL A 102 10.69 7.85 8.60
CA VAL A 102 11.00 7.95 7.17
C VAL A 102 10.57 9.33 6.63
N ARG A 103 9.39 9.80 7.01
CA ARG A 103 8.86 11.10 6.58
C ARG A 103 9.56 12.28 7.24
N SER A 104 10.16 12.10 8.42
CA SER A 104 10.85 13.17 9.17
C SER A 104 12.12 13.66 8.48
N PHE A 105 12.67 12.87 7.55
CA PHE A 105 13.72 13.33 6.65
C PHE A 105 13.33 14.64 5.96
N PHE A 106 12.09 14.75 5.49
CA PHE A 106 11.60 15.90 4.74
C PHE A 106 11.23 17.04 5.68
N ASN A 107 12.07 18.06 5.69
CA ASN A 107 11.91 19.26 6.49
C ASN A 107 12.12 20.51 5.62
N LYS A 108 11.95 21.69 6.22
CA LYS A 108 12.04 22.98 5.52
C LYS A 108 13.42 23.26 4.90
N THR A 109 14.48 22.59 5.35
CA THR A 109 15.85 22.79 4.89
C THR A 109 16.15 22.01 3.61
N ASN A 110 15.58 20.81 3.47
CA ASN A 110 15.89 19.92 2.36
C ASN A 110 14.74 19.71 1.38
N SER A 111 13.52 20.16 1.71
CA SER A 111 12.36 19.93 0.89
C SER A 111 11.29 21.00 1.04
N ILE A 112 10.42 21.08 0.05
CA ILE A 112 9.19 21.87 0.09
C ILE A 112 8.01 20.91 0.11
N LYS A 113 7.08 21.08 1.05
CA LYS A 113 5.89 20.23 1.12
C LYS A 113 4.94 20.58 -0.02
N THR A 114 4.40 19.57 -0.70
CA THR A 114 3.43 19.73 -1.79
C THR A 114 2.12 18.99 -1.44
N SER A 115 1.07 19.15 -2.25
CA SER A 115 -0.23 18.50 -2.04
C SER A 115 -0.16 16.97 -2.07
N PHE A 116 0.79 16.40 -2.81
CA PHE A 116 0.94 14.96 -3.02
C PHE A 116 2.23 14.36 -2.42
N GLY A 117 3.04 15.16 -1.73
CA GLY A 117 4.29 14.70 -1.15
C GLY A 117 5.27 15.84 -0.89
N TYR A 118 6.45 15.76 -1.52
CA TYR A 118 7.56 16.68 -1.27
C TYR A 118 8.30 17.02 -2.57
N PHE A 119 8.74 18.26 -2.72
CA PHE A 119 9.79 18.61 -3.67
C PHE A 119 11.13 18.52 -2.93
N LEU A 120 11.95 17.53 -3.25
CA LEU A 120 13.25 17.31 -2.62
C LEU A 120 14.34 18.04 -3.41
N PHE A 121 15.18 18.82 -2.73
CA PHE A 121 16.29 19.47 -3.43
C PHE A 121 17.37 18.44 -3.82
N ARG A 122 17.91 18.61 -5.03
CA ARG A 122 18.82 17.67 -5.70
C ARG A 122 20.04 17.32 -4.85
N GLN A 123 20.58 18.30 -4.13
CA GLN A 123 21.74 18.10 -3.26
C GLN A 123 21.50 17.07 -2.13
N TYR A 124 20.24 16.80 -1.77
CA TYR A 124 19.88 15.85 -0.71
C TYR A 124 19.47 14.46 -1.24
N PHE A 125 19.53 14.20 -2.55
CA PHE A 125 19.10 12.90 -3.11
C PHE A 125 19.89 11.72 -2.55
N HIS A 126 21.20 11.85 -2.44
CA HIS A 126 22.06 10.82 -1.87
C HIS A 126 21.81 10.62 -0.36
N LEU A 127 21.52 11.70 0.36
CA LEU A 127 21.17 11.65 1.78
C LEU A 127 19.82 10.97 1.99
N TRP A 128 18.86 11.20 1.09
CA TRP A 128 17.57 10.53 1.11
C TRP A 128 17.73 9.02 0.91
N ASP A 129 18.51 8.59 -0.07
CA ASP A 129 18.70 7.16 -0.31
C ASP A 129 19.37 6.47 0.89
N ARG A 130 20.37 7.12 1.49
CA ARG A 130 21.03 6.63 2.71
C ARG A 130 20.09 6.58 3.91
N HIS A 131 19.27 7.61 4.12
CA HIS A 131 18.27 7.66 5.19
C HIS A 131 17.24 6.54 5.05
N LYS A 132 16.74 6.33 3.83
CA LYS A 132 15.80 5.25 3.51
C LYS A 132 16.41 3.87 3.80
N GLN A 133 17.66 3.62 3.40
CA GLN A 133 18.36 2.38 3.70
C GLN A 133 18.52 2.16 5.22
N GLN A 134 18.87 3.21 5.96
CA GLN A 134 18.98 3.15 7.41
C GLN A 134 17.62 2.85 8.06
N CYS A 135 16.54 3.51 7.63
CA CYS A 135 15.20 3.22 8.12
C CYS A 135 14.76 1.79 7.82
N MET A 136 15.08 1.26 6.63
CA MET A 136 14.81 -0.14 6.28
C MET A 136 15.59 -1.11 7.18
N SER A 137 16.87 -0.81 7.45
CA SER A 137 17.67 -1.58 8.42
C SER A 137 17.03 -1.55 9.81
N ASN A 138 16.66 -0.38 10.31
CA ASN A 138 16.04 -0.23 11.63
C ASN A 138 14.71 -1.00 11.75
N ILE A 139 13.90 -1.02 10.69
CA ILE A 139 12.68 -1.84 10.63
C ILE A 139 13.04 -3.32 10.70
N GLY A 140 14.01 -3.77 9.89
CA GLY A 140 14.49 -5.15 9.90
C GLY A 140 15.04 -5.57 11.27
N ASP A 141 15.85 -4.72 11.90
CA ASP A 141 16.45 -4.95 13.21
C ASP A 141 15.39 -5.04 14.30
N TYR A 142 14.43 -4.12 14.32
CA TYR A 142 13.28 -4.19 15.24
C TYR A 142 12.52 -5.51 15.07
N LEU A 143 12.19 -5.88 13.84
CA LEU A 143 11.44 -7.09 13.55
C LEU A 143 12.23 -8.37 13.93
N ASN A 144 13.54 -8.41 13.68
CA ASN A 144 14.38 -9.56 14.00
C ASN A 144 14.69 -9.68 15.50
N LEU A 145 15.03 -8.58 16.16
CA LEU A 145 15.51 -8.57 17.54
C LEU A 145 14.35 -8.56 18.55
N GLU A 146 13.32 -7.76 18.32
CA GLU A 146 12.22 -7.58 19.29
C GLU A 146 11.07 -8.58 19.07
N ILE A 147 10.79 -8.96 17.81
CA ILE A 147 9.75 -9.95 17.50
C ILE A 147 10.39 -11.34 17.33
N GLY A 148 11.30 -11.47 16.36
CA GLY A 148 11.92 -12.75 16.04
C GLY A 148 10.97 -13.74 15.35
N ALA A 149 11.56 -14.77 14.74
CA ALA A 149 10.84 -15.69 13.85
C ALA A 149 9.71 -16.47 14.55
N THR A 150 9.95 -16.93 15.77
CA THR A 150 8.98 -17.74 16.53
C THR A 150 7.74 -16.94 16.92
N VAL A 151 7.92 -15.71 17.43
CA VAL A 151 6.78 -14.86 17.82
C VAL A 151 6.00 -14.43 16.59
N TYR A 152 6.67 -14.11 15.49
CA TYR A 152 6.01 -13.85 14.21
C TYR A 152 5.11 -15.00 13.75
N GLN A 153 5.62 -16.24 13.78
CA GLN A 153 4.83 -17.42 13.43
C GLN A 153 3.63 -17.60 14.35
N ASN A 154 3.78 -17.33 15.64
CA ASN A 154 2.66 -17.37 16.59
C ASN A 154 1.57 -16.34 16.23
N TYR A 155 1.96 -15.13 15.82
CA TYR A 155 1.01 -14.13 15.32
C TYR A 155 0.26 -14.61 14.08
N PHE A 156 0.97 -15.21 13.12
CA PHE A 156 0.33 -15.79 11.93
C PHE A 156 -0.67 -16.90 12.30
N ILE A 157 -0.27 -17.84 13.16
CA ILE A 157 -1.14 -18.94 13.63
C ILE A 157 -2.34 -18.39 14.41
N GLN A 158 -2.14 -17.33 15.20
CA GLN A 158 -3.21 -16.69 15.94
C GLN A 158 -4.28 -16.13 14.99
N ILE A 159 -3.91 -15.30 14.01
CA ILE A 159 -4.88 -14.73 13.06
C ILE A 159 -5.56 -15.81 12.22
N TRP A 160 -4.86 -16.89 11.89
CA TRP A 160 -5.44 -18.04 11.19
C TRP A 160 -6.49 -18.74 12.06
N SER A 161 -6.14 -19.00 13.31
CA SER A 161 -7.01 -19.65 14.30
C SER A 161 -8.26 -18.82 14.59
N GLU A 162 -8.12 -17.49 14.69
CA GLU A 162 -9.24 -16.56 14.85
C GLU A 162 -10.18 -16.62 13.63
N GLY A 163 -9.63 -16.67 12.42
CA GLY A 163 -10.43 -16.83 11.20
C GLY A 163 -11.18 -18.16 11.13
N SER A 164 -10.51 -19.26 11.47
CA SER A 164 -11.11 -20.59 11.56
C SER A 164 -12.21 -20.64 12.64
N ARG A 165 -11.99 -20.00 13.79
CA ARG A 165 -13.00 -19.87 14.86
C ARG A 165 -14.21 -19.07 14.39
N TRP A 166 -14.00 -17.96 13.70
CA TRP A 166 -15.11 -17.19 13.15
C TRP A 166 -15.93 -18.01 12.16
N LEU A 167 -15.30 -18.80 11.28
CA LEU A 167 -16.00 -19.72 10.37
C LEU A 167 -16.81 -20.77 11.16
N LYS A 168 -16.25 -21.34 12.23
CA LYS A 168 -16.94 -22.32 13.10
C LYS A 168 -18.28 -21.83 13.63
N ASP A 169 -18.36 -20.55 13.97
CA ASP A 169 -19.56 -19.92 14.53
C ASP A 169 -20.63 -19.69 13.47
N HIS A 170 -20.24 -19.56 12.19
CA HIS A 170 -21.15 -19.38 11.05
C HIS A 170 -21.62 -20.69 10.42
N LEU A 171 -21.01 -21.82 10.78
CA LEU A 171 -21.35 -23.14 10.24
C LEU A 171 -22.31 -23.90 11.15
N LYS A 172 -23.27 -24.63 10.55
CA LYS A 172 -24.09 -25.60 11.28
C LYS A 172 -23.19 -26.61 11.98
N ARG A 173 -23.55 -27.02 13.20
CA ARG A 173 -22.77 -27.94 14.05
C ARG A 173 -22.26 -29.18 13.32
N LYS A 174 -23.07 -29.77 12.43
CA LYS A 174 -22.71 -30.97 11.65
C LYS A 174 -21.54 -30.78 10.69
N TYR A 175 -21.26 -29.56 10.24
CA TYR A 175 -20.21 -29.25 9.26
C TYR A 175 -18.93 -28.66 9.88
N ARG A 176 -18.84 -28.62 11.21
CA ARG A 176 -17.65 -28.10 11.91
C ARG A 176 -16.40 -28.97 11.74
N HIS A 177 -16.53 -30.19 11.23
CA HIS A 177 -15.39 -31.05 10.90
C HIS A 177 -14.65 -30.59 9.62
N LEU A 178 -15.28 -29.73 8.80
CA LEU A 178 -14.68 -29.14 7.59
C LEU A 178 -13.82 -27.90 7.89
N LEU A 179 -13.53 -27.62 9.16
CA LEU A 179 -12.78 -26.43 9.54
C LEU A 179 -11.31 -26.54 9.14
N PRO A 180 -10.69 -25.43 8.72
CA PRO A 180 -9.27 -25.39 8.41
C PRO A 180 -8.41 -25.90 9.59
N PRO A 181 -7.43 -26.80 9.34
CA PRO A 181 -6.46 -27.18 10.35
C PRO A 181 -5.54 -26.00 10.68
N ASN A 182 -5.04 -25.95 11.91
CA ASN A 182 -4.05 -24.96 12.35
C ASN A 182 -2.64 -25.56 12.24
N ASP A 183 -2.22 -25.88 11.02
CA ASP A 183 -0.91 -26.49 10.74
C ASP A 183 -0.19 -25.68 9.66
N LEU A 184 0.92 -25.06 10.04
CA LEU A 184 1.70 -24.20 9.15
C LEU A 184 2.25 -24.95 7.94
N ASN A 185 2.69 -26.20 8.10
CA ASN A 185 3.25 -26.99 6.99
C ASN A 185 2.16 -27.34 5.97
N LEU A 186 0.96 -27.68 6.44
CA LEU A 186 -0.18 -27.91 5.56
C LEU A 186 -0.58 -26.63 4.82
N ILE A 187 -0.59 -25.49 5.52
CA ILE A 187 -0.89 -24.18 4.92
C ILE A 187 0.13 -23.85 3.82
N GLU A 188 1.43 -23.94 4.12
CA GLU A 188 2.50 -23.66 3.15
C GLU A 188 2.41 -24.58 1.92
N LYS A 189 2.21 -25.88 2.14
CA LYS A 189 2.05 -26.86 1.04
C LYS A 189 0.85 -26.52 0.17
N LYS A 190 -0.29 -26.18 0.77
CA LYS A 190 -1.50 -25.82 0.01
C LYS A 190 -1.33 -24.49 -0.74
N ARG A 191 -0.68 -23.50 -0.14
CA ARG A 191 -0.34 -22.23 -0.82
C ARG A 191 0.45 -22.48 -2.09
N ALA A 192 1.53 -23.27 -1.99
CA ALA A 192 2.36 -23.61 -3.13
C ALA A 192 1.57 -24.35 -4.24
N GLN A 193 0.64 -25.23 -3.85
CA GLN A 193 -0.24 -25.91 -4.80
C GLN A 193 -1.17 -24.94 -5.53
N LEU A 194 -1.88 -24.06 -4.80
CA LEU A 194 -2.85 -23.13 -5.36
C LEU A 194 -2.20 -22.02 -6.20
N GLN A 195 -0.96 -21.60 -5.85
CA GLN A 195 -0.19 -20.65 -6.66
C GLN A 195 0.16 -21.23 -8.04
N LYS A 196 0.58 -22.51 -8.09
CA LYS A 196 0.91 -23.19 -9.35
C LYS A 196 -0.28 -23.28 -10.31
N THR A 197 -1.48 -23.43 -9.77
CA THR A 197 -2.70 -23.52 -10.57
C THR A 197 -3.39 -22.17 -10.80
N SER A 198 -2.87 -21.08 -10.21
CA SER A 198 -3.44 -19.72 -10.28
C SER A 198 -4.94 -19.67 -9.95
N VAL A 199 -5.39 -20.54 -9.05
CA VAL A 199 -6.79 -20.65 -8.65
C VAL A 199 -7.18 -19.47 -7.77
N THR A 200 -8.32 -18.86 -8.09
CA THR A 200 -8.92 -17.77 -7.32
C THR A 200 -10.07 -18.29 -6.43
N LEU A 201 -10.48 -17.50 -5.44
CA LEU A 201 -11.60 -17.84 -4.54
C LEU A 201 -12.89 -18.18 -5.30
N ALA A 202 -13.17 -17.50 -6.42
CA ALA A 202 -14.37 -17.69 -7.22
C ALA A 202 -14.38 -19.02 -8.00
N GLN A 203 -13.21 -19.62 -8.20
CA GLN A 203 -13.03 -20.86 -8.95
C GLN A 203 -12.96 -22.09 -8.05
N LEU A 204 -12.99 -21.91 -6.73
CA LEU A 204 -13.00 -23.02 -5.79
C LEU A 204 -14.33 -23.80 -5.88
N ASP A 205 -14.23 -25.13 -5.96
CA ASP A 205 -15.38 -26.01 -5.86
C ASP A 205 -15.98 -25.95 -4.46
N ARG A 206 -17.23 -25.50 -4.38
CA ARG A 206 -17.95 -25.26 -3.10
C ARG A 206 -18.41 -26.56 -2.45
N ASP A 207 -18.31 -27.67 -3.15
CA ASP A 207 -18.68 -29.01 -2.68
C ASP A 207 -17.45 -29.78 -2.18
N ASP A 208 -16.24 -29.24 -2.38
CA ASP A 208 -14.98 -29.77 -1.88
C ASP A 208 -14.96 -29.80 -0.33
N PRO A 209 -14.66 -30.96 0.29
CA PRO A 209 -14.45 -31.05 1.73
C PRO A 209 -13.38 -30.07 2.29
N GLU A 210 -12.39 -29.69 1.48
CA GLU A 210 -11.33 -28.74 1.84
C GLU A 210 -11.69 -27.28 1.49
N TYR A 211 -12.92 -26.99 1.04
CA TYR A 211 -13.32 -25.66 0.56
C TYR A 211 -12.95 -24.52 1.53
N PHE A 212 -13.26 -24.67 2.82
CA PHE A 212 -12.96 -23.65 3.82
C PHE A 212 -11.46 -23.47 4.04
N PHE A 213 -10.70 -24.56 3.97
CA PHE A 213 -9.25 -24.51 4.07
C PHE A 213 -8.67 -23.76 2.87
N HIS A 214 -9.06 -24.12 1.64
CA HIS A 214 -8.63 -23.42 0.42
C HIS A 214 -8.98 -21.94 0.45
N SER A 215 -10.19 -21.62 0.90
CA SER A 215 -10.66 -20.25 1.02
C SER A 215 -9.76 -19.44 1.97
N LEU A 216 -9.45 -19.99 3.14
CA LEU A 216 -8.61 -19.30 4.12
C LEU A 216 -7.14 -19.21 3.67
N VAL A 217 -6.63 -20.24 2.99
CA VAL A 217 -5.31 -20.23 2.35
C VAL A 217 -5.20 -19.08 1.34
N LEU A 218 -6.18 -18.93 0.44
CA LEU A 218 -6.19 -17.85 -0.54
C LEU A 218 -6.36 -16.48 0.10
N LYS A 219 -7.24 -16.36 1.11
CA LYS A 219 -7.45 -15.10 1.85
C LYS A 219 -6.22 -14.61 2.61
N THR A 220 -5.31 -15.52 2.96
CA THR A 220 -4.11 -15.17 3.72
C THR A 220 -2.85 -15.19 2.86
N ALA A 221 -2.93 -15.51 1.56
CA ALA A 221 -1.78 -15.72 0.69
C ALA A 221 -0.81 -14.53 0.60
N HIS A 222 -1.31 -13.30 0.79
CA HIS A 222 -0.50 -12.08 0.81
C HIS A 222 0.21 -11.81 2.15
N ILE A 223 -0.08 -12.60 3.18
CA ILE A 223 0.53 -12.56 4.51
C ILE A 223 1.59 -13.67 4.57
N PRO A 224 2.88 -13.33 4.61
CA PRO A 224 3.94 -14.34 4.69
C PRO A 224 3.83 -15.21 5.94
N THR A 225 4.25 -16.47 5.84
CA THR A 225 4.30 -17.40 6.99
C THR A 225 5.59 -17.26 7.79
N ARG A 226 6.62 -16.65 7.19
CA ARG A 226 7.95 -16.49 7.77
C ARG A 226 8.28 -15.01 7.92
N LEU A 227 9.06 -14.71 8.96
CA LEU A 227 9.47 -13.35 9.26
C LEU A 227 10.39 -12.79 8.16
N SER A 228 11.32 -13.60 7.64
CA SER A 228 12.22 -13.20 6.54
C SER A 228 11.44 -12.67 5.35
N ASP A 229 10.46 -13.45 4.90
CA ASP A 229 9.64 -13.14 3.73
C ASP A 229 8.74 -11.91 3.97
N TYR A 230 8.36 -11.66 5.24
CA TYR A 230 7.69 -10.43 5.63
C TYR A 230 8.61 -9.23 5.55
N ILE A 231 9.82 -9.31 6.09
CA ILE A 231 10.82 -8.24 6.04
C ILE A 231 11.19 -7.93 4.58
N ASP A 232 11.47 -8.94 3.77
CA ASP A 232 11.80 -8.81 2.35
C ASP A 232 10.65 -8.17 1.55
N GLY A 233 9.41 -8.38 1.99
CA GLY A 233 8.23 -7.78 1.39
C GLY A 233 8.00 -6.32 1.77
N ILE A 234 8.73 -5.76 2.74
CA ILE A 234 8.63 -4.34 3.12
C ILE A 234 9.44 -3.51 2.12
N ALA A 235 8.81 -2.47 1.58
CA ALA A 235 9.50 -1.53 0.73
C ALA A 235 9.05 -0.08 0.99
N ILE A 236 10.02 0.83 0.95
CA ILE A 236 9.80 2.27 0.90
C ILE A 236 10.11 2.71 -0.52
N HIS A 237 9.07 3.06 -1.27
CA HIS A 237 9.21 3.58 -2.62
C HIS A 237 9.19 5.10 -2.63
N SER A 238 10.00 5.66 -3.50
CA SER A 238 10.01 7.08 -3.84
C SER A 238 9.60 7.18 -5.30
N THR A 239 8.35 7.56 -5.54
CA THR A 239 7.85 7.75 -6.90
C THR A 239 8.14 9.17 -7.32
N PHE A 240 8.95 9.33 -8.38
CA PHE A 240 9.17 10.63 -8.98
C PHE A 240 7.90 11.07 -9.71
N LYS A 241 7.43 12.28 -9.41
CA LYS A 241 6.30 12.90 -10.10
C LYS A 241 6.81 14.06 -10.96
N THR A 242 6.02 14.41 -11.97
CA THR A 242 6.28 15.55 -12.84
C THR A 242 5.21 16.62 -12.64
N ILE A 243 5.48 17.81 -13.16
CA ILE A 243 4.54 18.93 -13.24
C ILE A 243 4.09 19.13 -14.70
N TYR A 244 2.85 19.55 -14.91
CA TYR A 244 2.38 19.95 -16.23
C TYR A 244 3.09 21.24 -16.68
N LEU A 245 3.52 21.30 -17.94
CA LEU A 245 4.28 22.43 -18.49
C LEU A 245 3.47 23.73 -18.49
N GLU A 246 2.15 23.63 -18.54
CA GLU A 246 1.21 24.74 -18.48
C GLU A 246 1.41 25.61 -17.22
N HIS A 247 1.85 25.03 -16.11
CA HIS A 247 2.18 25.78 -14.89
C HIS A 247 3.50 26.55 -14.97
N LEU A 248 4.36 26.22 -15.94
CA LEU A 248 5.70 26.78 -16.07
C LEU A 248 5.80 27.86 -17.16
N LYS A 249 4.75 28.06 -17.95
CA LYS A 249 4.77 28.96 -19.12
C LYS A 249 4.96 30.44 -18.77
N GLY A 250 4.39 30.88 -17.64
CA GLY A 250 4.40 32.27 -17.17
C GLY A 250 5.29 32.53 -15.96
N VAL A 251 6.16 31.58 -15.62
CA VAL A 251 7.07 31.64 -14.48
C VAL A 251 8.48 31.88 -14.99
N ASP A 252 9.33 32.49 -14.17
CA ASP A 252 10.77 32.44 -14.40
C ASP A 252 11.42 31.84 -13.16
N ILE A 253 12.13 30.73 -13.34
CA ILE A 253 12.78 30.00 -12.26
C ILE A 253 14.27 30.34 -12.35
N GLU A 254 14.81 31.03 -11.36
CA GLU A 254 16.26 31.25 -11.23
C GLU A 254 16.80 30.83 -9.86
N THR A 255 15.92 30.78 -8.86
CA THR A 255 16.26 30.56 -7.46
C THR A 255 15.33 29.53 -6.79
N ILE A 256 15.72 29.08 -5.59
CA ILE A 256 14.88 28.19 -4.78
C ILE A 256 13.64 28.95 -4.27
N GLU A 257 13.74 30.25 -4.04
CA GLU A 257 12.63 31.13 -3.67
C GLU A 257 11.56 31.17 -4.77
N ASP A 258 11.95 31.13 -6.04
CA ASP A 258 11.01 31.07 -7.17
C ASP A 258 10.21 29.75 -7.16
N ILE A 259 10.90 28.64 -6.90
CA ILE A 259 10.24 27.33 -6.75
C ILE A 259 9.29 27.33 -5.57
N THR A 260 9.70 27.91 -4.44
CA THR A 260 8.85 27.99 -3.25
C THR A 260 7.57 28.79 -3.54
N ARG A 261 7.70 29.96 -4.19
CA ARG A 261 6.55 30.77 -4.62
C ARG A 261 5.65 30.03 -5.60
N LEU A 262 6.24 29.31 -6.56
CA LEU A 262 5.51 28.48 -7.53
C LEU A 262 4.68 27.41 -6.81
N LEU A 263 5.30 26.66 -5.88
CA LEU A 263 4.61 25.58 -5.17
C LEU A 263 3.56 26.10 -4.18
N GLU A 264 3.80 27.25 -3.54
CA GLU A 264 2.79 27.91 -2.71
C GLU A 264 1.57 28.35 -3.53
N SER A 265 1.77 28.76 -4.80
CA SER A 265 0.65 29.13 -5.68
C SER A 265 -0.31 27.96 -5.94
N PHE A 266 0.18 26.72 -5.91
CA PHE A 266 -0.64 25.52 -6.04
C PHE A 266 -1.39 25.15 -4.77
N SER A 267 -0.93 25.64 -3.61
CA SER A 267 -1.54 25.33 -2.30
C SER A 267 -2.66 26.28 -1.88
N LYS A 268 -2.73 27.45 -2.54
CA LYS A 268 -3.73 28.51 -2.27
C LYS A 268 -4.95 28.44 -3.21
N GLN A 269 -5.00 27.44 -4.08
CA GLN A 269 -6.09 27.13 -5.00
C GLN A 269 -6.83 25.89 -4.51
#